data_AF-A0A3N5VA33-F1
#
_entry.id   AF-A0A3N5VA33-F1
#
_cell.length_a   1.000
_cell.length_b   1.000
_cell.length_c   1.000
_cell.angle_alpha   90.00
_cell.angle_beta   90.00
_cell.angle_gamma   90.00
#
_symmetry.space_group_name_H-M   'P 1'
#
loop_
_entity.id
_entity.type
_entity.pdbx_description
1 polymer ?
#
loop_
_entity_poly.entity_id
_entity_poly.type
_entity_poly.pdbx_seq_one_letter_code
_entity_poly.pdbx_strand_id
1 'polypeptide(L)'
;MFAGRQIIAYALPLRFLVIFRIRGVDAVSKQHRSFLLASLLPAFLLVSVFAVVQAQEGRSPAAMGARWSDPATWPDRRVPRAGDKVTIAAGKEVVLDVSPPALGSLTIDGKLSFANNADLELTTEWIMLHGELEIGTEARPHTRKATITLTNTVPDEEPMKGMGDRGIMISGGTLNLHGDRKHTWTKLAQTAAAGSTSIQVVDASGWRAGDEIVLASTDFDPRQAERRTIAAIKGNTITLDKKLDYMHFGKITFDVDERGEVGMLSRNIVVQASPDADKTLFGGHIMAMNGSKMFVEGVELNRMGQNMHLARYPIHWHLIGDAKGQYIKNSAVRDTYSRCVTVHGTNYLNVENNVTYNNIGHCFFLEDGVEHDNQFVRNLAILTKCHPDKPCDPTNLAMFGSTDGTNFKTTG
;
A
#
# COMPACT_ATOMS: atom_id res chain seq x y z
N MET A 1 31.09 -36.10 -2.64
CA MET A 1 29.78 -36.78 -2.55
C MET A 1 28.70 -35.72 -2.55
N PHE A 2 28.00 -35.60 -3.66
CA PHE A 2 26.87 -34.69 -3.84
C PHE A 2 25.61 -35.29 -3.20
N ALA A 3 24.84 -34.47 -2.50
CA ALA A 3 23.44 -34.77 -2.18
C ALA A 3 22.58 -33.61 -2.69
N GLY A 4 21.91 -33.85 -3.82
CA GLY A 4 21.04 -32.90 -4.49
C GLY A 4 19.67 -32.79 -3.82
N ARG A 5 19.13 -31.58 -3.78
CA ARG A 5 17.71 -31.33 -3.52
C ARG A 5 16.93 -31.42 -4.83
N GLN A 6 15.88 -32.25 -4.83
CA GLN A 6 14.94 -32.40 -5.94
C GLN A 6 14.06 -31.14 -6.10
N ILE A 7 13.93 -30.67 -7.33
CA ILE A 7 12.88 -29.75 -7.77
C ILE A 7 11.80 -30.61 -8.42
N ILE A 8 10.57 -30.55 -7.93
CA ILE A 8 9.40 -31.20 -8.52
C ILE A 8 8.77 -30.20 -9.49
N ALA A 9 8.89 -30.48 -10.79
CA ALA A 9 8.17 -29.77 -11.84
C ALA A 9 6.92 -30.57 -12.24
N TYR A 10 5.74 -29.95 -12.19
CA TYR A 10 4.51 -30.53 -12.73
C TYR A 10 4.39 -30.18 -14.22
N ALA A 11 4.38 -31.19 -15.09
CA ALA A 11 4.08 -31.07 -16.50
C ALA A 11 2.61 -31.44 -16.76
N LEU A 12 1.86 -30.58 -17.47
CA LEU A 12 0.53 -30.87 -18.02
C LEU A 12 0.62 -30.94 -19.55
N PRO A 13 -0.09 -31.86 -20.23
CA PRO A 13 0.06 -32.06 -21.66
C PRO A 13 -0.87 -31.16 -22.48
N LEU A 14 -0.31 -30.48 -23.49
CA LEU A 14 -1.06 -29.83 -24.58
C LEU A 14 -1.69 -30.89 -25.48
N ARG A 15 -3.00 -30.80 -25.73
CA ARG A 15 -3.66 -31.46 -26.86
C ARG A 15 -3.91 -30.46 -27.98
N PHE A 16 -3.34 -30.74 -29.15
CA PHE A 16 -3.63 -30.08 -30.41
C PHE A 16 -5.04 -30.44 -30.91
N LEU A 17 -5.84 -29.44 -31.27
CA LEU A 17 -7.06 -29.62 -32.07
C LEU A 17 -6.87 -28.90 -33.41
N VAL A 18 -6.82 -29.70 -34.48
CA VAL A 18 -6.82 -29.24 -35.88
C VAL A 18 -8.26 -29.04 -36.31
N ILE A 19 -8.61 -27.85 -36.81
CA ILE A 19 -9.93 -27.57 -37.43
C ILE A 19 -9.70 -27.16 -38.89
N PHE A 20 -10.33 -27.92 -39.79
CA PHE A 20 -10.34 -27.70 -41.23
C PHE A 20 -11.10 -26.43 -41.62
N ARG A 21 -10.55 -25.70 -42.60
CA ARG A 21 -11.18 -24.56 -43.29
C ARG A 21 -11.98 -25.07 -44.48
N ILE A 22 -13.26 -24.70 -44.59
CA ILE A 22 -14.03 -24.77 -45.85
C ILE A 22 -14.53 -23.36 -46.17
N ARG A 23 -14.28 -22.92 -47.41
CA ARG A 23 -14.80 -21.68 -48.01
C ARG A 23 -16.19 -21.94 -48.57
N GLY A 24 -17.09 -20.97 -48.40
CA GLY A 24 -18.33 -20.82 -49.16
C GLY A 24 -18.84 -19.39 -49.01
N VAL A 25 -18.85 -18.66 -50.11
CA VAL A 25 -19.37 -17.28 -50.26
C VAL A 25 -20.86 -17.37 -50.59
N ASP A 26 -21.70 -16.48 -50.05
CA ASP A 26 -22.73 -15.77 -50.81
C ASP A 26 -23.39 -14.65 -49.98
N ALA A 27 -23.91 -13.66 -50.70
CA ALA A 27 -24.11 -12.29 -50.28
C ALA A 27 -25.58 -11.86 -50.16
N VAL A 28 -25.79 -10.63 -49.67
CA VAL A 28 -27.02 -9.78 -49.79
C VAL A 28 -28.16 -10.22 -48.82
N SER A 29 -28.93 -9.38 -48.11
CA SER A 29 -29.36 -7.99 -48.27
C SER A 29 -29.85 -7.39 -46.92
N LYS A 30 -29.81 -6.05 -46.83
CA LYS A 30 -30.48 -5.22 -45.81
C LYS A 30 -32.00 -5.28 -45.92
N GLN A 31 -32.72 -5.22 -44.81
CA GLN A 31 -34.00 -4.50 -44.76
C GLN A 31 -34.35 -3.96 -43.37
N HIS A 32 -34.53 -2.63 -43.32
CA HIS A 32 -35.22 -1.89 -42.28
C HIS A 32 -36.70 -2.24 -42.26
N ARG A 33 -37.36 -2.09 -41.10
CA ARG A 33 -38.73 -1.56 -41.00
C ARG A 33 -39.07 -1.12 -39.58
N SER A 34 -39.15 0.20 -39.41
CA SER A 34 -39.94 0.89 -38.38
C SER A 34 -41.37 1.05 -38.91
N PHE A 35 -42.39 0.85 -38.07
CA PHE A 35 -43.72 1.44 -38.28
C PHE A 35 -44.41 1.73 -36.94
N LEU A 36 -45.00 2.92 -36.90
CA LEU A 36 -45.78 3.57 -35.85
C LEU A 36 -47.19 2.98 -35.67
N LEU A 37 -47.82 3.27 -34.52
CA LEU A 37 -49.18 3.84 -34.29
C LEU A 37 -49.61 3.48 -32.84
N ALA A 38 -49.71 4.40 -31.88
CA ALA A 38 -50.72 5.44 -31.66
C ALA A 38 -52.09 4.92 -31.12
N SER A 39 -52.37 5.34 -29.87
CA SER A 39 -53.67 5.69 -29.24
C SER A 39 -54.74 4.62 -28.99
N LEU A 40 -55.13 4.44 -27.71
CA LEU A 40 -56.43 4.88 -27.14
C LEU A 40 -56.65 4.28 -25.74
N LEU A 41 -56.87 5.15 -24.74
CA LEU A 41 -57.43 4.84 -23.43
C LEU A 41 -58.96 4.69 -23.54
N PRO A 42 -59.57 3.88 -22.67
CA PRO A 42 -60.71 4.38 -21.91
C PRO A 42 -60.57 4.13 -20.40
N ALA A 43 -60.96 5.14 -19.65
CA ALA A 43 -61.04 5.16 -18.19
C ALA A 43 -62.14 4.22 -17.69
N PHE A 44 -61.82 3.39 -16.70
CA PHE A 44 -62.78 2.83 -15.77
C PHE A 44 -62.33 3.17 -14.34
N LEU A 45 -63.12 4.05 -13.70
CA LEU A 45 -63.08 4.34 -12.28
C LEU A 45 -63.71 3.15 -11.54
N LEU A 46 -62.89 2.32 -10.90
CA LEU A 46 -63.30 1.45 -9.82
C LEU A 46 -62.44 1.77 -8.60
N VAL A 47 -63.12 2.31 -7.59
CA VAL A 47 -62.58 2.55 -6.25
C VAL A 47 -62.31 1.19 -5.62
N SER A 48 -61.07 0.74 -5.70
CA SER A 48 -60.54 -0.34 -4.88
C SER A 48 -59.46 0.25 -3.98
N VAL A 49 -59.75 0.26 -2.68
CA VAL A 49 -58.82 0.63 -1.61
C VAL A 49 -57.64 -0.34 -1.65
N PHE A 50 -56.60 0.02 -2.40
CA PHE A 50 -55.29 -0.59 -2.24
C PHE A 50 -54.64 0.06 -1.03
N ALA A 51 -54.60 -0.68 0.07
CA ALA A 51 -53.61 -0.44 1.10
C ALA A 51 -52.24 -0.55 0.43
N VAL A 52 -51.61 0.60 0.19
CA VAL A 52 -50.19 0.66 -0.12
C VAL A 52 -49.49 0.22 1.16
N VAL A 53 -49.26 -1.08 1.29
CA VAL A 53 -48.21 -1.58 2.17
C VAL A 53 -46.94 -1.03 1.55
N GLN A 54 -46.48 0.12 2.04
CA GLN A 54 -45.07 0.42 1.97
C GLN A 54 -44.41 -0.76 2.67
N ALA A 55 -43.80 -1.64 1.87
CA ALA A 55 -42.71 -2.46 2.34
C ALA A 55 -41.64 -1.47 2.79
N GLN A 56 -41.78 -1.02 4.03
CA GLN A 56 -40.68 -0.57 4.84
C GLN A 56 -39.85 -1.84 4.99
N GLU A 57 -39.02 -2.13 3.99
CA GLU A 57 -37.74 -2.74 4.26
C GLU A 57 -37.19 -1.87 5.37
N GLY A 58 -37.27 -2.41 6.59
CA GLY A 58 -36.41 -1.96 7.65
C GLY A 58 -35.02 -2.09 7.07
N ARG A 59 -34.49 -1.00 6.53
CA ARG A 59 -33.08 -0.70 6.67
C ARG A 59 -32.86 -0.76 8.16
N SER A 60 -32.53 -1.95 8.64
CA SER A 60 -31.74 -2.11 9.84
C SER A 60 -30.66 -1.04 9.71
N PRO A 61 -30.54 -0.11 10.67
CA PRO A 61 -29.36 0.74 10.70
C PRO A 61 -28.18 -0.22 10.56
N ALA A 62 -27.30 0.01 9.58
CA ALA A 62 -26.16 -0.84 9.30
C ALA A 62 -25.63 -1.35 10.65
N ALA A 63 -25.75 -2.66 10.88
CA ALA A 63 -25.57 -3.23 12.22
C ALA A 63 -24.24 -2.68 12.73
N MET A 64 -24.30 -1.83 13.74
CA MET A 64 -23.13 -1.13 14.24
C MET A 64 -22.21 -2.22 14.77
N GLY A 65 -21.08 -2.47 14.10
CA GLY A 65 -20.20 -3.61 14.40
C GLY A 65 -19.90 -3.71 15.90
N ALA A 66 -19.71 -4.94 16.39
CA ALA A 66 -19.52 -5.19 17.81
C ALA A 66 -18.27 -4.45 18.30
N ARG A 67 -18.37 -3.71 19.41
CA ARG A 67 -17.26 -2.89 19.90
C ARG A 67 -16.16 -3.78 20.50
N TRP A 68 -14.90 -3.48 20.19
CA TRP A 68 -13.77 -4.18 20.80
C TRP A 68 -13.80 -4.07 22.33
N SER A 69 -14.14 -2.90 22.84
CA SER A 69 -14.23 -2.61 24.28
C SER A 69 -15.37 -3.34 25.02
N ASP A 70 -16.36 -3.87 24.30
CA ASP A 70 -17.49 -4.58 24.90
C ASP A 70 -17.09 -6.03 25.22
N PRO A 71 -17.11 -6.46 26.50
CA PRO A 71 -16.83 -7.85 26.85
C PRO A 71 -17.75 -8.84 26.13
N ALA A 72 -19.00 -8.48 25.82
CA ALA A 72 -19.96 -9.34 25.12
C ALA A 72 -19.53 -9.67 23.68
N THR A 73 -18.63 -8.89 23.10
CA THR A 73 -18.01 -9.19 21.81
C THR A 73 -17.21 -10.49 21.87
N TRP A 74 -16.64 -10.87 23.01
CA TRP A 74 -15.63 -11.92 23.10
C TRP A 74 -16.18 -13.24 23.69
N PRO A 75 -15.67 -14.42 23.25
CA PRO A 75 -16.21 -15.72 23.68
C PRO A 75 -16.31 -15.90 25.21
N ASP A 76 -15.28 -15.44 25.94
CA ASP A 76 -15.20 -15.58 27.40
C ASP A 76 -15.83 -14.39 28.15
N ARG A 77 -16.60 -13.54 27.46
CA ARG A 77 -17.14 -12.28 27.97
C ARG A 77 -16.06 -11.40 28.61
N ARG A 78 -14.89 -11.35 27.96
CA ARG A 78 -13.71 -10.64 28.43
C ARG A 78 -12.96 -10.02 27.25
N VAL A 79 -12.68 -8.73 27.35
CA VAL A 79 -11.85 -8.01 26.37
C VAL A 79 -10.44 -8.61 26.33
N PRO A 80 -9.82 -8.77 25.14
CA PRO A 80 -8.45 -9.26 24.99
C PRO A 80 -7.43 -8.50 25.84
N ARG A 81 -6.48 -9.24 26.40
CA ARG A 81 -5.40 -8.74 27.27
C ARG A 81 -4.04 -8.85 26.58
N ALA A 82 -3.02 -8.30 27.23
CA ALA A 82 -1.66 -8.35 26.74
C ALA A 82 -1.23 -9.81 26.47
N GLY A 83 -0.66 -10.07 25.29
CA GLY A 83 -0.21 -11.39 24.87
C GLY A 83 -1.31 -12.35 24.40
N ASP A 84 -2.60 -11.98 24.50
CA ASP A 84 -3.68 -12.84 23.99
C ASP A 84 -3.55 -12.99 22.46
N LYS A 85 -3.77 -14.22 21.97
CA LYS A 85 -3.92 -14.53 20.54
C LYS A 85 -5.38 -14.40 20.16
N VAL A 86 -5.72 -13.38 19.39
CA VAL A 86 -7.11 -12.98 19.14
C VAL A 86 -7.58 -13.47 17.78
N THR A 87 -8.79 -14.02 17.71
CA THR A 87 -9.44 -14.37 16.44
C THR A 87 -10.78 -13.65 16.31
N ILE A 88 -10.94 -12.92 15.21
CA ILE A 88 -12.24 -12.38 14.78
C ILE A 88 -12.81 -13.37 13.77
N ALA A 89 -13.69 -14.25 14.23
CA ALA A 89 -14.26 -15.32 13.43
C ALA A 89 -15.05 -14.82 12.21
N ALA A 90 -15.18 -15.67 11.18
CA ALA A 90 -15.96 -15.38 9.99
C ALA A 90 -17.41 -14.99 10.33
N GLY A 91 -17.95 -14.01 9.60
CA GLY A 91 -19.29 -13.46 9.84
C GLY A 91 -19.39 -12.49 11.03
N LYS A 92 -18.30 -12.25 11.75
CA LYS A 92 -18.24 -11.27 12.84
C LYS A 92 -17.59 -9.97 12.38
N GLU A 93 -18.22 -8.85 12.68
CA GLU A 93 -17.66 -7.51 12.46
C GLU A 93 -17.35 -6.86 13.80
N VAL A 94 -16.10 -6.43 13.98
CA VAL A 94 -15.61 -5.79 15.21
C VAL A 94 -15.08 -4.40 14.88
N VAL A 95 -15.47 -3.41 15.69
CA VAL A 95 -14.93 -2.05 15.62
C VAL A 95 -13.92 -1.86 16.74
N LEU A 96 -12.66 -1.58 16.40
CA LEU A 96 -11.63 -1.13 17.33
C LEU A 96 -11.98 0.28 17.80
N ASP A 97 -12.55 0.40 18.99
CA ASP A 97 -13.00 1.67 19.58
C ASP A 97 -12.12 2.12 20.77
N VAL A 98 -11.16 1.30 21.17
CA VAL A 98 -10.12 1.57 22.16
C VAL A 98 -8.81 0.93 21.70
N SER A 99 -7.66 1.53 22.04
CA SER A 99 -6.36 0.89 21.81
C SER A 99 -6.19 -0.29 22.78
N PRO A 100 -6.14 -1.55 22.31
CA PRO A 100 -5.91 -2.70 23.18
C PRO A 100 -4.47 -2.71 23.70
N PRO A 101 -4.20 -3.45 24.80
CA PRO A 101 -2.83 -3.81 25.14
C PRO A 101 -2.17 -4.62 24.02
N ALA A 102 -0.84 -4.68 24.00
CA ALA A 102 -0.09 -5.41 22.96
C ALA A 102 -0.51 -6.90 22.90
N LEU A 103 -1.02 -7.33 21.75
CA LEU A 103 -1.56 -8.68 21.54
C LEU A 103 -0.46 -9.63 21.09
N GLY A 104 -0.60 -10.92 21.41
CA GLY A 104 0.32 -11.95 20.93
C GLY A 104 0.15 -12.17 19.42
N SER A 105 -1.08 -12.21 18.92
CA SER A 105 -1.36 -12.23 17.49
C SER A 105 -2.80 -11.86 17.19
N LEU A 106 -3.09 -11.58 15.92
CA LEU A 106 -4.44 -11.31 15.45
C LEU A 106 -4.76 -12.07 14.15
N THR A 107 -5.75 -12.96 14.21
CA THR A 107 -6.34 -13.61 13.02
C THR A 107 -7.69 -12.98 12.73
N ILE A 108 -7.88 -12.48 11.51
CA ILE A 108 -9.10 -11.81 11.07
C ILE A 108 -9.73 -12.64 9.96
N ASP A 109 -10.72 -13.46 10.31
CA ASP A 109 -11.56 -14.21 9.36
C ASP A 109 -12.86 -13.45 9.02
N GLY A 110 -13.32 -12.61 9.95
CA GLY A 110 -14.44 -11.68 9.76
C GLY A 110 -13.96 -10.30 9.31
N LYS A 111 -14.40 -9.25 10.00
CA LYS A 111 -13.97 -7.87 9.74
C LYS A 111 -13.50 -7.16 11.00
N LEU A 112 -12.38 -6.46 10.89
CA LEU A 112 -11.94 -5.46 11.87
C LEU A 112 -11.95 -4.09 11.21
N SER A 113 -12.62 -3.11 11.81
CA SER A 113 -12.54 -1.71 11.40
C SER A 113 -12.07 -0.80 12.53
N PHE A 114 -11.32 0.26 12.22
CA PHE A 114 -10.91 1.25 13.22
C PHE A 114 -11.97 2.34 13.35
N ALA A 115 -12.38 2.66 14.58
CA ALA A 115 -13.27 3.78 14.83
C ALA A 115 -12.60 5.11 14.42
N ASN A 116 -13.33 5.96 13.68
CA ASN A 116 -12.79 7.22 13.15
C ASN A 116 -13.13 8.45 14.03
N ASN A 117 -13.22 8.25 15.34
CA ASN A 117 -13.58 9.29 16.32
C ASN A 117 -12.53 9.49 17.42
N ALA A 118 -11.47 8.68 17.43
CA ALA A 118 -10.34 8.78 18.35
C ALA A 118 -9.05 8.37 17.65
N ASP A 119 -7.93 8.77 18.22
CA ASP A 119 -6.63 8.24 17.80
C ASP A 119 -6.45 6.84 18.41
N LEU A 120 -6.08 5.86 17.59
CA LEU A 120 -6.07 4.45 17.97
C LEU A 120 -4.76 3.77 17.60
N GLU A 121 -4.33 2.84 18.45
CA GLU A 121 -3.13 2.05 18.25
C GLU A 121 -3.44 0.56 18.42
N LEU A 122 -2.92 -0.26 17.52
CA LEU A 122 -2.94 -1.72 17.59
C LEU A 122 -1.49 -2.20 17.57
N THR A 123 -1.06 -2.86 18.65
CA THR A 123 0.25 -3.48 18.73
C THR A 123 0.10 -4.99 18.76
N THR A 124 0.81 -5.71 17.90
CA THR A 124 0.77 -7.18 17.84
C THR A 124 2.01 -7.74 17.14
N GLU A 125 2.36 -9.01 17.38
CA GLU A 125 3.46 -9.66 16.63
C GLU A 125 3.14 -9.74 15.14
N TRP A 126 1.94 -10.22 14.78
CA TRP A 126 1.53 -10.38 13.40
C TRP A 126 0.01 -10.39 13.23
N ILE A 127 -0.44 -10.11 12.00
CA ILE A 127 -1.84 -10.16 11.58
C ILE A 127 -1.99 -11.16 10.44
N MET A 128 -2.82 -12.19 10.63
CA MET A 128 -3.28 -13.06 9.56
C MET A 128 -4.65 -12.57 9.08
N LEU A 129 -4.76 -12.25 7.79
CA LEU A 129 -5.94 -11.62 7.20
C LEU A 129 -6.57 -12.51 6.14
N HIS A 130 -7.64 -13.19 6.53
CA HIS A 130 -8.52 -13.98 5.64
C HIS A 130 -9.81 -13.24 5.28
N GLY A 131 -10.29 -12.37 6.17
CA GLY A 131 -11.44 -11.51 5.99
C GLY A 131 -11.03 -10.08 5.61
N GLU A 132 -11.50 -9.07 6.34
CA GLU A 132 -11.24 -7.65 6.03
C GLU A 132 -10.63 -6.88 7.21
N LEU A 133 -9.56 -6.12 6.94
CA LEU A 133 -9.03 -5.09 7.83
C LEU A 133 -9.24 -3.72 7.19
N GLU A 134 -10.02 -2.86 7.86
CA GLU A 134 -10.44 -1.56 7.35
C GLU A 134 -9.96 -0.41 8.27
N ILE A 135 -9.18 0.51 7.72
CA ILE A 135 -8.87 1.81 8.35
C ILE A 135 -9.26 2.90 7.34
N GLY A 136 -10.54 3.29 7.41
CA GLY A 136 -11.13 4.15 6.38
C GLY A 136 -11.45 3.39 5.10
N THR A 137 -12.15 4.07 4.20
CA THR A 137 -12.50 3.57 2.87
C THR A 137 -12.21 4.67 1.84
N GLU A 138 -12.12 4.33 0.56
CA GLU A 138 -11.91 5.32 -0.51
C GLU A 138 -12.95 6.45 -0.46
N ALA A 139 -14.22 6.11 -0.20
CA ALA A 139 -15.31 7.07 -0.10
C ALA A 139 -15.31 7.86 1.23
N ARG A 140 -14.75 7.29 2.30
CA ARG A 140 -14.69 7.89 3.63
C ARG A 140 -13.32 7.61 4.26
N PRO A 141 -12.30 8.39 3.92
CA PRO A 141 -10.97 8.21 4.48
C PRO A 141 -10.96 8.40 6.01
N HIS A 142 -10.06 7.69 6.67
CA HIS A 142 -9.80 7.86 8.09
C HIS A 142 -9.16 9.25 8.32
N THR A 143 -9.63 9.98 9.33
CA THR A 143 -9.21 11.37 9.62
C THR A 143 -8.51 11.50 10.97
N ARG A 144 -8.56 10.44 11.80
CA ARG A 144 -7.82 10.33 13.05
C ARG A 144 -6.46 9.67 12.83
N LYS A 145 -5.64 9.61 13.88
CA LYS A 145 -4.41 8.83 13.84
C LYS A 145 -4.74 7.36 14.08
N ALA A 146 -4.24 6.48 13.22
CA ALA A 146 -4.35 5.04 13.37
C ALA A 146 -2.98 4.40 13.18
N THR A 147 -2.46 3.74 14.20
CA THR A 147 -1.13 3.12 14.17
C THR A 147 -1.25 1.61 14.34
N ILE A 148 -0.66 0.84 13.43
CA ILE A 148 -0.38 -0.58 13.62
C ILE A 148 1.12 -0.73 13.88
N THR A 149 1.49 -1.29 15.03
CA THR A 149 2.88 -1.60 15.38
C THR A 149 3.09 -3.11 15.44
N LEU A 150 3.99 -3.60 14.58
CA LEU A 150 4.38 -5.00 14.48
C LEU A 150 5.61 -5.29 15.34
N THR A 151 5.42 -6.10 16.38
CA THR A 151 6.46 -6.49 17.34
C THR A 151 7.14 -7.80 16.94
N ASN A 152 8.26 -8.10 17.58
CA ASN A 152 8.99 -9.35 17.42
C ASN A 152 9.51 -9.84 18.79
N THR A 153 8.61 -9.92 19.77
CA THR A 153 8.90 -10.40 21.12
C THR A 153 9.06 -11.91 21.17
N VAL A 154 8.52 -12.63 20.18
CA VAL A 154 8.74 -14.06 19.96
C VAL A 154 9.42 -14.24 18.59
N PRO A 155 10.76 -14.32 18.54
CA PRO A 155 11.47 -14.41 17.26
C PRO A 155 11.25 -15.76 16.57
N ASP A 156 11.36 -15.74 15.24
CA ASP A 156 11.28 -16.92 14.37
C ASP A 156 9.93 -17.63 14.42
N GLU A 157 8.85 -16.88 14.69
CA GLU A 157 7.50 -17.41 14.54
C GLU A 157 7.22 -17.68 13.06
N GLU A 158 6.43 -18.73 12.78
CA GLU A 158 5.96 -19.02 11.43
C GLU A 158 4.44 -19.24 11.47
N PRO A 159 3.64 -18.16 11.61
CA PRO A 159 2.18 -18.26 11.73
C PRO A 159 1.54 -18.97 10.52
N MET A 160 2.14 -18.79 9.34
CA MET A 160 1.88 -19.64 8.19
C MET A 160 3.17 -19.91 7.43
N LYS A 161 3.35 -21.19 7.08
CA LYS A 161 4.54 -21.68 6.41
C LYS A 161 4.86 -20.86 5.16
N GLY A 162 6.07 -20.34 5.06
CA GLY A 162 6.56 -19.55 3.93
C GLY A 162 6.19 -18.07 3.96
N MET A 163 5.35 -17.61 4.89
CA MET A 163 4.96 -16.19 4.98
C MET A 163 5.76 -15.38 6.01
N GLY A 164 6.41 -16.04 6.97
CA GLY A 164 7.21 -15.38 8.02
C GLY A 164 6.36 -14.73 9.11
N ASP A 165 7.03 -14.02 10.01
CA ASP A 165 6.47 -13.28 11.14
C ASP A 165 6.60 -11.76 10.95
N ARG A 166 6.19 -11.00 11.98
CA ARG A 166 6.26 -9.55 12.02
C ARG A 166 5.57 -8.90 10.82
N GLY A 167 4.37 -9.35 10.49
CA GLY A 167 3.75 -8.96 9.23
C GLY A 167 2.22 -8.89 9.25
N ILE A 168 1.70 -8.28 8.19
CA ILE A 168 0.30 -8.45 7.77
C ILE A 168 0.31 -9.41 6.58
N MET A 169 -0.11 -10.64 6.83
CA MET A 169 -0.19 -11.71 5.86
C MET A 169 -1.62 -11.83 5.35
N ILE A 170 -1.86 -11.48 4.09
CA ILE A 170 -3.20 -11.50 3.49
C ILE A 170 -3.33 -12.75 2.64
N SER A 171 -4.26 -13.63 3.00
CA SER A 171 -4.52 -14.89 2.32
C SER A 171 -6.02 -15.02 2.02
N GLY A 172 -6.41 -14.58 0.84
CA GLY A 172 -7.82 -14.50 0.39
C GLY A 172 -8.60 -13.30 0.95
N GLY A 173 -8.01 -12.54 1.87
CA GLY A 173 -8.62 -11.39 2.51
C GLY A 173 -8.47 -10.06 1.76
N THR A 174 -8.99 -9.00 2.36
CA THR A 174 -8.93 -7.63 1.84
C THR A 174 -8.33 -6.68 2.88
N LEU A 175 -7.26 -5.97 2.50
CA LEU A 175 -6.70 -4.86 3.27
C LEU A 175 -7.16 -3.53 2.66
N ASN A 176 -7.93 -2.76 3.42
CA ASN A 176 -8.45 -1.44 3.06
C ASN A 176 -7.88 -0.38 4.00
N LEU A 177 -6.93 0.42 3.53
CA LEU A 177 -6.34 1.51 4.29
C LEU A 177 -6.44 2.81 3.48
N HIS A 178 -7.19 3.79 3.98
CA HIS A 178 -7.42 5.07 3.29
C HIS A 178 -7.28 6.25 4.25
N GLY A 179 -6.15 6.95 4.17
CA GLY A 179 -5.84 8.14 4.95
C GLY A 179 -6.25 9.45 4.27
N ASP A 180 -6.04 10.57 4.96
CA ASP A 180 -6.56 11.89 4.59
C ASP A 180 -5.60 12.73 3.71
N ARG A 181 -4.49 12.14 3.26
CA ARG A 181 -3.41 12.85 2.56
C ARG A 181 -3.31 12.48 1.08
N LYS A 182 -3.31 13.49 0.20
CA LYS A 182 -3.26 13.30 -1.28
C LYS A 182 -2.16 14.08 -2.00
N HIS A 183 -1.82 15.29 -1.54
CA HIS A 183 -0.70 16.05 -2.09
C HIS A 183 0.60 15.61 -1.42
N THR A 184 1.38 14.74 -2.07
CA THR A 184 2.48 14.04 -1.40
C THR A 184 3.84 14.64 -1.66
N TRP A 185 4.06 15.31 -2.79
CA TRP A 185 5.32 15.97 -3.08
C TRP A 185 5.14 17.10 -4.09
N THR A 186 6.10 18.01 -4.09
CA THR A 186 6.19 19.18 -4.96
C THR A 186 7.66 19.41 -5.32
N LYS A 187 7.95 20.47 -6.06
CA LYS A 187 9.30 20.97 -6.30
C LYS A 187 9.50 22.31 -5.63
N LEU A 188 10.75 22.67 -5.38
CA LEU A 188 11.13 24.03 -5.02
C LEU A 188 10.70 25.01 -6.13
N ALA A 189 10.23 26.20 -5.74
CA ALA A 189 9.93 27.29 -6.68
C ALA A 189 11.15 28.20 -6.92
N GLN A 190 12.14 28.16 -6.02
CA GLN A 190 13.42 28.83 -6.14
C GLN A 190 14.49 28.06 -5.34
N THR A 191 15.77 28.30 -5.64
CA THR A 191 16.88 27.71 -4.88
C THR A 191 16.76 28.01 -3.39
N ALA A 192 16.83 26.97 -2.56
CA ALA A 192 16.91 27.08 -1.11
C ALA A 192 18.38 27.02 -0.69
N ALA A 193 18.91 28.10 -0.12
CA ALA A 193 20.31 28.14 0.29
C ALA A 193 20.54 27.35 1.58
N ALA A 194 21.73 26.77 1.73
CA ALA A 194 22.19 26.26 3.02
C ALA A 194 22.08 27.35 4.10
N GLY A 195 21.64 26.96 5.30
CA GLY A 195 21.35 27.88 6.40
C GLY A 195 19.94 28.51 6.37
N SER A 196 19.16 28.34 5.31
CA SER A 196 17.79 28.88 5.24
C SER A 196 16.84 28.15 6.19
N THR A 197 15.98 28.89 6.88
CA THR A 197 14.87 28.35 7.69
C THR A 197 13.52 28.44 6.97
N SER A 198 13.52 28.83 5.70
CA SER A 198 12.31 28.88 4.87
C SER A 198 12.61 28.47 3.45
N ILE A 199 11.63 27.83 2.80
CA ILE A 199 11.67 27.42 1.41
C ILE A 199 10.40 27.87 0.69
N GLN A 200 10.49 28.13 -0.61
CA GLN A 200 9.33 28.33 -1.47
C GLN A 200 9.15 27.09 -2.32
N VAL A 201 7.94 26.56 -2.37
CA VAL A 201 7.58 25.42 -3.23
C VAL A 201 6.59 25.85 -4.31
N VAL A 202 6.41 25.01 -5.33
CA VAL A 202 5.41 25.27 -6.38
C VAL A 202 3.98 25.18 -5.83
N ASP A 203 3.72 24.18 -4.98
CA ASP A 203 2.42 23.98 -4.34
C ASP A 203 2.59 23.33 -2.97
N ALA A 204 2.10 24.01 -1.92
CA ALA A 204 2.07 23.50 -0.54
C ALA A 204 0.65 23.08 -0.09
N SER A 205 -0.31 22.96 -1.02
CA SER A 205 -1.71 22.70 -0.71
C SER A 205 -1.91 21.43 0.12
N GLY A 206 -2.75 21.52 1.15
CA GLY A 206 -3.04 20.40 2.06
C GLY A 206 -1.94 20.04 3.07
N TRP A 207 -0.74 20.62 2.97
CA TRP A 207 0.31 20.44 3.98
C TRP A 207 0.00 21.32 5.20
N ARG A 208 0.49 20.92 6.38
CA ARG A 208 0.25 21.64 7.64
C ARG A 208 1.49 21.67 8.53
N ALA A 209 1.50 22.60 9.48
CA ALA A 209 2.50 22.61 10.54
C ALA A 209 2.50 21.26 11.30
N GLY A 210 3.69 20.78 11.63
CA GLY A 210 3.92 19.46 12.23
C GLY A 210 4.13 18.33 11.21
N ASP A 211 3.87 18.53 9.92
CA ASP A 211 4.21 17.52 8.91
C ASP A 211 5.73 17.44 8.74
N GLU A 212 6.25 16.23 8.67
CA GLU A 212 7.64 15.94 8.31
C GLU A 212 7.76 15.88 6.79
N ILE A 213 8.75 16.60 6.26
CA ILE A 213 9.09 16.64 4.84
C ILE A 213 10.56 16.22 4.64
N VAL A 214 10.88 15.79 3.44
CA VAL A 214 12.24 15.56 2.97
C VAL A 214 12.52 16.42 1.73
N LEU A 215 13.68 17.06 1.70
CA LEU A 215 14.22 17.69 0.51
C LEU A 215 15.19 16.73 -0.17
N ALA A 216 15.02 16.50 -1.47
CA ALA A 216 15.93 15.69 -2.25
C ALA A 216 17.30 16.37 -2.38
N SER A 217 18.37 15.57 -2.45
CA SER A 217 19.69 16.09 -2.81
C SER A 217 19.63 16.67 -4.23
N THR A 218 20.29 17.82 -4.43
CA THR A 218 20.52 18.40 -5.76
C THR A 218 22.00 18.47 -6.09
N ASP A 219 22.78 17.56 -5.52
CA ASP A 219 24.22 17.37 -5.74
C ASP A 219 24.49 15.88 -6.03
N PHE A 220 25.73 15.52 -6.36
CA PHE A 220 26.15 14.15 -6.64
C PHE A 220 26.04 13.22 -5.43
N ASP A 221 26.10 13.74 -4.20
CA ASP A 221 25.91 12.93 -3.00
C ASP A 221 24.43 12.84 -2.63
N PRO A 222 23.78 11.67 -2.78
CA PRO A 222 22.38 11.50 -2.40
C PRO A 222 22.15 11.66 -0.88
N ARG A 223 23.20 11.59 -0.06
CA ARG A 223 23.12 11.75 1.41
C ARG A 223 22.92 13.19 1.86
N GLN A 224 22.97 14.16 0.94
CA GLN A 224 22.58 15.54 1.23
C GLN A 224 21.06 15.74 1.24
N ALA A 225 20.27 14.70 0.94
CA ALA A 225 18.84 14.72 1.20
C ALA A 225 18.58 14.84 2.71
N GLU A 226 17.63 15.68 3.11
CA GLU A 226 17.45 15.98 4.52
C GLU A 226 16.01 16.24 4.94
N ARG A 227 15.68 15.85 6.19
CA ARG A 227 14.34 15.98 6.76
C ARG A 227 14.16 17.27 7.54
N ARG A 228 12.96 17.84 7.46
CA ARG A 228 12.54 19.00 8.23
C ARG A 228 11.10 18.82 8.70
N THR A 229 10.79 19.42 9.83
CA THR A 229 9.39 19.55 10.27
C THR A 229 8.89 20.93 9.83
N ILE A 230 7.69 20.97 9.26
CA ILE A 230 7.04 22.23 8.93
C ILE A 230 6.67 22.95 10.22
N ALA A 231 7.28 24.10 10.49
CA ALA A 231 6.92 24.94 11.62
C ALA A 231 5.69 25.82 11.31
N ALA A 232 5.58 26.33 10.08
CA ALA A 232 4.45 27.13 9.62
C ALA A 232 4.35 27.13 8.09
N ILE A 233 3.17 27.46 7.56
CA ILE A 233 2.93 27.64 6.13
C ILE A 233 2.20 28.96 5.90
N LYS A 234 2.65 29.73 4.91
CA LYS A 234 1.97 30.93 4.40
C LYS A 234 1.97 30.91 2.87
N GLY A 235 0.83 30.57 2.27
CA GLY A 235 0.77 30.30 0.83
C GLY A 235 1.68 29.12 0.48
N ASN A 236 2.59 29.31 -0.48
CA ASN A 236 3.59 28.30 -0.86
C ASN A 236 4.95 28.48 -0.15
N THR A 237 5.00 29.35 0.86
CA THR A 237 6.16 29.51 1.72
C THR A 237 6.06 28.59 2.92
N ILE A 238 7.06 27.74 3.11
CA ILE A 238 7.17 26.83 4.24
C ILE A 238 8.27 27.36 5.16
N THR A 239 7.96 27.48 6.45
CA THR A 239 8.95 27.74 7.50
C THR A 239 9.34 26.40 8.12
N LEU A 240 10.64 26.17 8.26
CA LEU A 240 11.23 24.94 8.78
C LEU A 240 11.52 25.08 10.27
N ASP A 241 11.46 23.96 11.00
CA ASP A 241 11.85 23.85 12.40
C ASP A 241 13.35 24.12 12.64
N LYS A 242 14.19 23.77 11.67
CA LYS A 242 15.64 23.97 11.69
C LYS A 242 16.15 24.41 10.33
N LYS A 243 17.28 25.13 10.33
CA LYS A 243 17.97 25.58 9.10
C LYS A 243 18.33 24.39 8.22
N LEU A 244 18.37 24.57 6.90
CA LEU A 244 18.93 23.60 5.95
C LEU A 244 20.45 23.47 6.15
N ASP A 245 20.97 22.26 6.04
CA ASP A 245 22.42 22.02 6.11
C ASP A 245 23.04 22.12 4.71
N TYR A 246 22.26 21.83 3.68
CA TYR A 246 22.69 21.85 2.28
C TYR A 246 21.89 22.86 1.44
N MET A 247 22.45 23.25 0.30
CA MET A 247 21.73 24.00 -0.71
C MET A 247 20.91 23.02 -1.55
N HIS A 248 19.65 23.36 -1.83
CA HIS A 248 18.80 22.61 -2.74
C HIS A 248 18.43 23.49 -3.94
N PHE A 249 18.85 23.06 -5.12
CA PHE A 249 18.69 23.80 -6.36
C PHE A 249 17.21 23.90 -6.74
N GLY A 250 16.80 25.05 -7.28
CA GLY A 250 15.39 25.35 -7.52
C GLY A 250 15.18 26.15 -8.79
N LYS A 251 15.92 25.84 -9.85
CA LYS A 251 15.75 26.47 -11.17
C LYS A 251 15.62 25.42 -12.28
N ILE A 252 15.04 25.86 -13.39
CA ILE A 252 15.08 25.16 -14.68
C ILE A 252 16.27 25.73 -15.44
N THR A 253 17.13 24.87 -15.96
CA THR A 253 18.36 25.24 -16.66
C THR A 253 18.41 24.49 -17.99
N PHE A 254 18.62 25.22 -19.08
CA PHE A 254 18.63 24.64 -20.44
C PHE A 254 17.40 23.76 -20.73
N ASP A 255 16.22 24.21 -20.29
CA ASP A 255 14.93 23.48 -20.39
C ASP A 255 14.86 22.14 -19.63
N VAL A 256 15.85 21.83 -18.79
CA VAL A 256 15.83 20.72 -17.85
C VAL A 256 15.33 21.21 -16.49
N ASP A 257 14.26 20.56 -15.98
CA ASP A 257 13.71 20.88 -14.67
C ASP A 257 14.56 20.24 -13.56
N GLU A 258 15.54 20.99 -13.07
CA GLU A 258 16.48 20.60 -12.00
C GLU A 258 16.02 21.06 -10.60
N ARG A 259 14.76 21.48 -10.46
CA ARG A 259 14.23 21.94 -9.18
C ARG A 259 14.09 20.76 -8.23
N GLY A 260 14.80 20.83 -7.10
CA GLY A 260 14.79 19.82 -6.07
C GLY A 260 13.39 19.51 -5.57
N GLU A 261 13.07 18.23 -5.51
CA GLU A 261 11.81 17.72 -5.01
C GLU A 261 11.74 17.85 -3.48
N VAL A 262 10.52 18.13 -3.00
CA VAL A 262 10.18 18.16 -1.58
C VAL A 262 9.02 17.18 -1.39
N GLY A 263 9.23 16.14 -0.60
CA GLY A 263 8.24 15.09 -0.33
C GLY A 263 7.74 15.12 1.10
N MET A 264 6.43 14.97 1.30
CA MET A 264 5.79 14.83 2.61
C MET A 264 5.82 13.38 3.07
N LEU A 265 6.41 13.15 4.24
CA LEU A 265 6.56 11.83 4.86
C LEU A 265 5.39 11.47 5.79
N SER A 266 4.81 12.46 6.48
CA SER A 266 3.77 12.19 7.48
C SER A 266 2.44 11.74 6.87
N ARG A 267 1.85 10.68 7.43
CA ARG A 267 0.45 10.28 7.19
C ARG A 267 -0.29 10.04 8.50
N ASN A 268 -1.62 10.01 8.45
CA ASN A 268 -2.43 9.78 9.64
C ASN A 268 -2.61 8.28 9.95
N ILE A 269 -2.48 7.41 8.94
CA ILE A 269 -2.41 5.96 9.12
C ILE A 269 -0.93 5.56 9.04
N VAL A 270 -0.42 4.87 10.07
CA VAL A 270 0.96 4.37 10.12
C VAL A 270 0.95 2.87 10.35
N VAL A 271 1.68 2.13 9.51
CA VAL A 271 2.04 0.73 9.77
C VAL A 271 3.55 0.66 9.92
N GLN A 272 4.01 0.13 11.05
CA GLN A 272 5.43 0.15 11.39
C GLN A 272 5.87 -1.06 12.18
N ALA A 273 7.17 -1.36 12.15
CA ALA A 273 7.77 -2.21 13.17
C ALA A 273 8.05 -1.44 14.46
N SER A 274 8.10 -2.16 15.57
CA SER A 274 8.66 -1.61 16.82
C SER A 274 10.15 -1.20 16.68
N PRO A 275 10.64 -0.27 17.52
CA PRO A 275 11.97 0.36 17.34
C PRO A 275 13.18 -0.58 17.42
N ASP A 276 13.03 -1.80 17.95
CA ASP A 276 14.09 -2.81 17.95
C ASP A 276 14.55 -3.18 16.53
N ALA A 277 13.69 -3.00 15.52
CA ALA A 277 14.00 -3.29 14.12
C ALA A 277 15.16 -2.46 13.57
N ASP A 278 15.43 -1.26 14.10
CA ASP A 278 16.56 -0.42 13.68
C ASP A 278 17.91 -1.09 13.96
N LYS A 279 17.96 -1.98 14.97
CA LYS A 279 19.19 -2.69 15.38
C LYS A 279 19.44 -3.95 14.58
N THR A 280 18.37 -4.66 14.23
CA THR A 280 18.42 -5.97 13.58
C THR A 280 18.20 -5.89 12.07
N LEU A 281 17.73 -4.75 11.57
CA LEU A 281 17.24 -4.56 10.20
C LEU A 281 16.12 -5.55 9.84
N PHE A 282 15.41 -6.06 10.86
CA PHE A 282 14.31 -7.00 10.73
C PHE A 282 13.00 -6.26 10.97
N GLY A 283 12.52 -5.56 9.95
CA GLY A 283 11.30 -4.75 10.01
C GLY A 283 10.03 -5.54 9.79
N GLY A 284 8.91 -4.81 9.77
CA GLY A 284 7.61 -5.40 9.50
C GLY A 284 7.40 -5.62 8.01
N HIS A 285 6.52 -6.52 7.60
CA HIS A 285 6.22 -6.71 6.18
C HIS A 285 4.71 -6.82 5.89
N ILE A 286 4.31 -6.56 4.65
CA ILE A 286 2.93 -6.78 4.20
C ILE A 286 2.99 -7.63 2.94
N MET A 287 2.25 -8.74 2.92
CA MET A 287 2.24 -9.68 1.79
C MET A 287 0.80 -10.05 1.42
N ALA A 288 0.40 -9.67 0.21
CA ALA A 288 -0.85 -10.11 -0.41
C ALA A 288 -0.58 -11.35 -1.27
N MET A 289 -1.05 -12.51 -0.82
CA MET A 289 -1.03 -13.76 -1.58
C MET A 289 -2.14 -13.80 -2.63
N ASN A 290 -2.05 -14.73 -3.59
CA ASN A 290 -3.10 -15.02 -4.56
C ASN A 290 -4.51 -15.06 -3.93
N GLY A 291 -5.48 -14.43 -4.58
CA GLY A 291 -6.86 -14.29 -4.11
C GLY A 291 -7.10 -13.10 -3.17
N SER A 292 -6.04 -12.47 -2.66
CA SER A 292 -6.14 -11.29 -1.79
C SER A 292 -6.36 -10.00 -2.56
N LYS A 293 -6.89 -8.98 -1.86
CA LYS A 293 -7.04 -7.61 -2.37
C LYS A 293 -6.39 -6.62 -1.42
N MET A 294 -5.71 -5.63 -1.97
CA MET A 294 -5.02 -4.61 -1.19
C MET A 294 -5.22 -3.22 -1.80
N PHE A 295 -5.78 -2.32 -1.01
CA PHE A 295 -6.08 -0.93 -1.37
C PHE A 295 -5.48 -0.02 -0.30
N VAL A 296 -4.41 0.68 -0.65
CA VAL A 296 -3.63 1.48 0.28
C VAL A 296 -3.53 2.91 -0.26
N GLU A 297 -4.12 3.88 0.42
CA GLU A 297 -4.03 5.29 0.07
C GLU A 297 -3.68 6.13 1.29
N GLY A 298 -2.71 7.04 1.18
CA GLY A 298 -2.41 7.98 2.25
C GLY A 298 -1.89 7.30 3.53
N VAL A 299 -1.11 6.24 3.41
CA VAL A 299 -0.54 5.47 4.53
C VAL A 299 0.97 5.66 4.63
N GLU A 300 1.51 5.68 5.84
CA GLU A 300 2.94 5.68 6.10
C GLU A 300 3.42 4.29 6.53
N LEU A 301 4.40 3.77 5.82
CA LEU A 301 5.11 2.53 6.12
C LEU A 301 6.50 2.88 6.64
N ASN A 302 6.81 2.53 7.89
CA ASN A 302 8.03 2.94 8.58
C ASN A 302 8.72 1.77 9.30
N ARG A 303 10.05 1.62 9.20
CA ARG A 303 10.80 0.46 9.73
C ARG A 303 10.27 -0.86 9.19
N MET A 304 10.00 -0.89 7.89
CA MET A 304 9.41 -2.03 7.21
C MET A 304 10.42 -2.72 6.27
N GLY A 305 10.12 -3.94 5.82
CA GLY A 305 11.02 -4.83 5.10
C GLY A 305 11.99 -5.55 6.03
N GLN A 306 12.42 -6.75 5.66
CA GLN A 306 13.40 -7.53 6.43
C GLN A 306 14.66 -7.74 5.59
N ASN A 307 15.78 -7.23 6.10
CA ASN A 307 17.08 -7.29 5.44
C ASN A 307 17.56 -8.73 5.28
N MET A 308 18.05 -9.13 4.10
CA MET A 308 18.45 -10.51 3.77
C MET A 308 17.34 -11.59 3.86
N HIS A 309 16.08 -11.24 4.07
CA HIS A 309 14.97 -12.20 4.05
C HIS A 309 14.18 -12.08 2.74
N LEU A 310 14.18 -13.15 1.95
CA LEU A 310 13.50 -13.20 0.66
C LEU A 310 11.99 -12.95 0.84
N ALA A 311 11.40 -12.18 -0.08
CA ALA A 311 9.97 -11.88 -0.15
C ALA A 311 9.40 -11.04 1.03
N ARG A 312 10.23 -10.51 1.92
CA ARG A 312 9.81 -9.73 3.10
C ARG A 312 10.02 -8.23 2.87
N TYR A 313 9.02 -7.61 2.22
CA TYR A 313 9.05 -6.20 1.82
C TYR A 313 8.02 -5.37 2.60
N PRO A 314 8.19 -4.05 2.71
CA PRO A 314 7.19 -3.16 3.28
C PRO A 314 5.79 -3.38 2.73
N ILE A 315 5.69 -3.59 1.41
CA ILE A 315 4.45 -3.99 0.76
C ILE A 315 4.73 -4.84 -0.48
N HIS A 316 4.02 -5.97 -0.61
CA HIS A 316 4.28 -6.99 -1.62
C HIS A 316 2.98 -7.58 -2.16
N TRP A 317 2.73 -7.42 -3.47
CA TRP A 317 1.75 -8.22 -4.22
C TRP A 317 2.45 -9.47 -4.76
N HIS A 318 2.13 -10.64 -4.19
CA HIS A 318 2.79 -11.89 -4.48
C HIS A 318 1.86 -12.82 -5.28
N LEU A 319 2.12 -12.93 -6.58
CA LEU A 319 1.44 -13.84 -7.52
C LEU A 319 -0.08 -13.64 -7.54
N ILE A 320 -0.53 -12.39 -7.57
CA ILE A 320 -1.97 -12.03 -7.61
C ILE A 320 -2.58 -12.32 -8.98
N GLY A 321 -1.77 -12.36 -10.05
CA GLY A 321 -2.27 -12.43 -11.41
C GLY A 321 -2.84 -11.07 -11.83
N ASP A 322 -4.17 -10.92 -11.86
CA ASP A 322 -4.82 -9.67 -12.23
C ASP A 322 -5.15 -8.83 -10.98
N ALA A 323 -4.40 -7.75 -10.77
CA ALA A 323 -4.61 -6.80 -9.68
C ALA A 323 -5.35 -5.52 -10.13
N LYS A 324 -6.11 -5.57 -11.22
CA LYS A 324 -6.84 -4.41 -11.74
C LYS A 324 -7.71 -3.76 -10.66
N GLY A 325 -7.49 -2.47 -10.46
CA GLY A 325 -8.19 -1.67 -9.45
C GLY A 325 -7.55 -1.69 -8.06
N GLN A 326 -6.57 -2.57 -7.81
CA GLN A 326 -5.76 -2.52 -6.59
C GLN A 326 -4.67 -1.44 -6.71
N TYR A 327 -4.22 -0.92 -5.57
CA TYR A 327 -3.26 0.18 -5.57
C TYR A 327 -2.51 0.41 -4.27
N ILE A 328 -1.35 1.05 -4.40
CA ILE A 328 -0.78 1.92 -3.36
C ILE A 328 -0.65 3.33 -3.91
N LYS A 329 -1.33 4.28 -3.27
CA LYS A 329 -1.33 5.69 -3.68
C LYS A 329 -1.06 6.65 -2.55
N ASN A 330 -0.55 7.81 -2.89
CA ASN A 330 -0.44 8.95 -1.97
C ASN A 330 0.28 8.60 -0.64
N SER A 331 1.07 7.54 -0.61
CA SER A 331 1.60 6.95 0.61
C SER A 331 3.05 7.36 0.82
N ALA A 332 3.57 7.15 2.03
CA ALA A 332 4.96 7.36 2.37
C ALA A 332 5.60 6.02 2.75
N VAL A 333 6.75 5.67 2.18
CA VAL A 333 7.50 4.44 2.52
C VAL A 333 8.92 4.83 2.90
N ARG A 334 9.23 4.83 4.20
CA ARG A 334 10.49 5.39 4.69
C ARG A 334 11.17 4.49 5.69
N ASP A 335 12.49 4.69 5.82
CA ASP A 335 13.32 3.97 6.78
C ASP A 335 13.12 2.46 6.69
N THR A 336 13.27 1.91 5.48
CA THR A 336 13.00 0.51 5.22
C THR A 336 14.29 -0.30 5.11
N TYR A 337 14.21 -1.56 5.51
CA TYR A 337 15.33 -2.50 5.48
C TYR A 337 15.30 -3.42 4.26
N SER A 338 14.39 -3.15 3.33
CA SER A 338 14.29 -3.83 2.03
C SER A 338 13.59 -2.93 1.01
N ARG A 339 13.47 -3.43 -0.23
CA ARG A 339 12.82 -2.77 -1.37
C ARG A 339 11.42 -2.32 -0.99
N CYS A 340 10.99 -1.13 -1.40
CA CYS A 340 9.77 -0.49 -0.91
C CYS A 340 8.48 -1.18 -1.37
N VAL A 341 8.17 -1.11 -2.66
CA VAL A 341 6.94 -1.66 -3.27
C VAL A 341 7.36 -2.76 -4.23
N THR A 342 6.98 -3.99 -3.91
CA THR A 342 7.30 -5.17 -4.71
C THR A 342 6.07 -5.72 -5.41
N VAL A 343 6.21 -5.93 -6.71
CA VAL A 343 5.21 -6.51 -7.61
C VAL A 343 5.81 -7.79 -8.19
N HIS A 344 5.23 -8.94 -7.85
CA HIS A 344 5.74 -10.25 -8.28
C HIS A 344 4.59 -11.02 -8.92
N GLY A 345 4.74 -11.40 -10.20
CA GLY A 345 3.74 -12.17 -10.95
C GLY A 345 2.34 -11.54 -10.90
N THR A 346 2.29 -10.21 -10.94
CA THR A 346 1.09 -9.40 -10.74
C THR A 346 1.00 -8.33 -11.83
N ASN A 347 -0.18 -8.18 -12.44
CA ASN A 347 -0.47 -7.31 -13.58
C ASN A 347 -1.54 -6.26 -13.21
N TYR A 348 -1.61 -5.18 -14.00
CA TYR A 348 -2.64 -4.13 -13.88
C TYR A 348 -2.67 -3.38 -12.52
N LEU A 349 -1.61 -3.47 -11.72
CA LEU A 349 -1.49 -2.76 -10.44
C LEU A 349 -1.20 -1.27 -10.67
N ASN A 350 -1.76 -0.40 -9.84
CA ASN A 350 -1.41 1.02 -9.84
C ASN A 350 -0.59 1.43 -8.60
N VAL A 351 0.64 1.88 -8.83
CA VAL A 351 1.57 2.44 -7.85
C VAL A 351 1.73 3.92 -8.16
N GLU A 352 1.09 4.80 -7.38
CA GLU A 352 0.92 6.20 -7.77
C GLU A 352 1.22 7.22 -6.67
N ASN A 353 1.96 8.28 -7.00
CA ASN A 353 2.10 9.46 -6.14
C ASN A 353 2.64 9.15 -4.72
N ASN A 354 3.48 8.13 -4.60
CA ASN A 354 4.11 7.75 -3.34
C ASN A 354 5.43 8.49 -3.14
N VAL A 355 5.79 8.76 -1.89
CA VAL A 355 7.10 9.32 -1.51
C VAL A 355 7.87 8.27 -0.74
N THR A 356 9.08 7.97 -1.15
CA THR A 356 9.94 7.03 -0.45
C THR A 356 11.24 7.67 -0.04
N TYR A 357 11.74 7.28 1.13
CA TYR A 357 12.94 7.88 1.68
C TYR A 357 13.77 6.91 2.53
N ASN A 358 15.08 6.91 2.34
CA ASN A 358 16.02 6.16 3.19
C ASN A 358 15.73 4.65 3.22
N ASN A 359 15.62 4.04 2.04
CA ASN A 359 15.30 2.63 1.87
C ASN A 359 16.54 1.81 1.46
N ILE A 360 16.55 0.52 1.77
CA ILE A 360 17.53 -0.43 1.22
C ILE A 360 16.99 -1.06 -0.07
N GLY A 361 17.83 -1.17 -1.11
CA GLY A 361 17.49 -1.81 -2.38
C GLY A 361 16.69 -0.94 -3.37
N HIS A 362 16.48 -1.46 -4.58
CA HIS A 362 15.71 -0.81 -5.64
C HIS A 362 14.25 -0.67 -5.20
N CYS A 363 13.86 0.55 -4.86
CA CYS A 363 12.65 0.84 -4.10
C CYS A 363 11.36 0.34 -4.75
N PHE A 364 11.16 0.59 -6.05
CA PHE A 364 10.07 0.04 -6.85
C PHE A 364 10.60 -1.15 -7.65
N PHE A 365 10.00 -2.33 -7.48
CA PHE A 365 10.57 -3.59 -7.96
C PHE A 365 9.50 -4.47 -8.62
N LEU A 366 9.79 -4.91 -9.85
CA LEU A 366 9.08 -5.99 -10.53
C LEU A 366 10.02 -7.21 -10.56
N GLU A 367 9.52 -8.38 -10.15
CA GLU A 367 10.40 -9.52 -9.84
C GLU A 367 10.71 -10.39 -11.06
N ASP A 368 9.69 -10.80 -11.84
CA ASP A 368 9.86 -11.84 -12.85
C ASP A 368 10.12 -11.29 -14.27
N GLY A 369 9.69 -10.05 -14.53
CA GLY A 369 9.74 -9.42 -15.85
C GLY A 369 8.62 -9.88 -16.80
N VAL A 370 7.71 -10.75 -16.33
CA VAL A 370 6.48 -11.13 -17.07
C VAL A 370 5.29 -10.26 -16.70
N GLU A 371 5.45 -9.42 -15.68
CA GLU A 371 4.41 -8.51 -15.21
C GLU A 371 4.12 -7.41 -16.25
N HIS A 372 2.86 -7.21 -16.60
CA HIS A 372 2.44 -6.26 -17.63
C HIS A 372 1.33 -5.31 -17.15
N ASP A 373 1.20 -4.18 -17.84
CA ASP A 373 0.19 -3.14 -17.60
C ASP A 373 0.16 -2.56 -16.17
N ASN A 374 1.21 -2.79 -15.38
CA ASN A 374 1.40 -2.10 -14.11
C ASN A 374 1.79 -0.65 -14.36
N GLN A 375 1.23 0.26 -13.56
CA GLN A 375 1.45 1.69 -13.68
C GLN A 375 2.27 2.20 -12.49
N PHE A 376 3.39 2.87 -12.77
CA PHE A 376 4.22 3.54 -11.78
C PHE A 376 4.22 5.05 -12.08
N VAL A 377 3.27 5.77 -11.50
CA VAL A 377 2.95 7.15 -11.91
C VAL A 377 3.29 8.13 -10.80
N ARG A 378 4.09 9.16 -11.11
CA ARG A 378 4.40 10.28 -10.19
C ARG A 378 4.96 9.84 -8.82
N ASN A 379 5.69 8.73 -8.74
CA ASN A 379 6.35 8.33 -7.50
C ASN A 379 7.69 9.06 -7.33
N LEU A 380 8.01 9.45 -6.10
CA LEU A 380 9.26 10.09 -5.72
C LEU A 380 10.08 9.13 -4.85
N ALA A 381 11.29 8.78 -5.27
CA ALA A 381 12.21 7.96 -4.49
C ALA A 381 13.50 8.72 -4.17
N ILE A 382 13.78 8.87 -2.88
CA ILE A 382 14.94 9.63 -2.38
C ILE A 382 15.80 8.72 -1.49
N LEU A 383 17.12 8.76 -1.68
CA LEU A 383 18.09 8.04 -0.85
C LEU A 383 17.83 6.51 -0.82
N THR A 384 17.86 5.87 -1.98
CA THR A 384 17.92 4.40 -2.09
C THR A 384 19.35 3.94 -1.83
N LYS A 385 19.53 3.02 -0.88
CA LYS A 385 20.85 2.56 -0.43
C LYS A 385 21.12 1.14 -0.89
N CYS A 386 22.38 0.85 -1.14
CA CYS A 386 22.85 -0.52 -1.23
C CYS A 386 22.60 -1.28 0.06
N HIS A 387 22.57 -2.61 -0.07
CA HIS A 387 22.45 -3.51 1.05
C HIS A 387 23.69 -3.37 1.98
N PRO A 388 23.53 -3.26 3.31
CA PRO A 388 24.66 -3.10 4.22
C PRO A 388 25.58 -4.33 4.23
N ASP A 389 25.02 -5.53 4.08
CA ASP A 389 25.77 -6.80 4.11
C ASP A 389 26.21 -7.33 2.74
N LYS A 390 26.07 -6.55 1.66
CA LYS A 390 26.53 -6.95 0.31
C LYS A 390 27.38 -5.85 -0.31
N PRO A 391 28.32 -6.20 -1.21
CA PRO A 391 28.98 -5.21 -2.04
C PRO A 391 27.95 -4.33 -2.75
N CYS A 392 28.17 -3.02 -2.72
CA CYS A 392 27.36 -2.08 -3.45
C CYS A 392 27.79 -2.12 -4.91
N ASP A 393 27.03 -2.85 -5.73
CA ASP A 393 27.20 -2.87 -7.19
C ASP A 393 26.03 -2.09 -7.82
N PRO A 394 26.19 -0.77 -8.02
CA PRO A 394 25.12 0.06 -8.56
C PRO A 394 24.88 -0.17 -10.06
N THR A 395 25.70 -1.00 -10.72
CA THR A 395 25.68 -1.13 -12.17
C THR A 395 25.23 -2.51 -12.66
N ASN A 396 25.22 -3.55 -11.83
CA ASN A 396 24.74 -4.87 -12.26
C ASN A 396 23.21 -4.95 -12.40
N LEU A 397 22.70 -4.46 -13.53
CA LEU A 397 21.29 -4.46 -13.93
C LEU A 397 20.80 -5.83 -14.48
N ALA A 398 21.50 -6.93 -14.20
CA ALA A 398 21.10 -8.23 -14.70
C ALA A 398 19.87 -8.79 -13.95
N MET A 399 19.03 -9.55 -14.65
CA MET A 399 17.91 -10.28 -14.03
C MET A 399 18.42 -11.22 -12.93
N PHE A 400 17.66 -11.35 -11.84
CA PHE A 400 18.00 -12.22 -10.72
C PHE A 400 18.20 -13.66 -11.21
N GLY A 401 19.36 -14.25 -10.94
CA GLY A 401 19.70 -15.62 -11.37
C GLY A 401 20.47 -15.74 -12.70
N SER A 402 20.74 -14.64 -13.41
CA SER A 402 21.70 -14.68 -14.52
C SER A 402 23.13 -14.72 -13.95
N THR A 403 23.90 -15.76 -14.24
CA THR A 403 25.31 -15.85 -13.88
C THR A 403 26.23 -15.07 -14.83
N ASP A 404 25.67 -14.55 -15.93
CA ASP A 404 26.45 -14.22 -17.14
C ASP A 404 26.26 -12.77 -17.64
N GLY A 405 25.51 -11.90 -16.95
CA GLY A 405 25.21 -10.55 -17.43
C GLY A 405 26.22 -9.49 -16.96
N THR A 406 27.29 -9.24 -17.72
CA THR A 406 28.02 -7.97 -17.60
C THR A 406 27.17 -6.84 -18.15
N ASN A 407 26.82 -5.86 -17.33
CA ASN A 407 26.58 -4.49 -17.81
C ASN A 407 27.20 -3.50 -16.83
N PHE A 408 28.47 -3.19 -17.11
CA PHE A 408 29.41 -2.26 -16.45
C PHE A 408 30.25 -2.82 -15.28
N LYS A 409 31.28 -3.59 -15.64
CA LYS A 409 32.62 -3.37 -15.04
C LYS A 409 33.23 -2.15 -15.73
N THR A 410 33.33 -1.04 -15.04
CA THR A 410 34.39 -0.07 -15.34
C THR A 410 35.33 -0.14 -14.17
N THR A 411 36.46 -0.83 -14.37
CA THR A 411 37.61 -0.76 -13.47
C THR A 411 37.82 0.70 -13.02
N GLY A 412 37.63 0.92 -11.72
CA GLY A 412 37.79 2.18 -10.99
C GLY A 412 37.73 1.86 -9.51
#